data_AF-A0A848GY74-F1
#
_entry.id   AF-A0A848GY74-F1
#
_cell.length_a   1.000
_cell.length_b   1.000
_cell.length_c   1.000
_cell.angle_alpha   90.00
_cell.angle_beta   90.00
_cell.angle_gamma   90.00
#
_symmetry.space_group_name_H-M   'P 1'
#
loop_
_entity.id
_entity.type
_entity.pdbx_description
1 polymer ?
#
loop_
_entity_poly.entity_id
_entity_poly.type
_entity_poly.pdbx_seq_one_letter_code
_entity_poly.pdbx_strand_id
1 'polypeptide(L)'
;MKYCLHLLLLCGCLLLSCPTYAGGLSAWNEATPGGNKMEYDGTAPAMAFFYGENCDSTNSPITLKNWYFYKNHVIGEDGSRYYVIHEQGCKVQRFTNEAAFKAYLSEHLLQPWIWKRTYHPLNIWDYFDELVFMSFFFSPVLLLLLIADVVILVGLLRGKKQAYWKYAFLAAIPLVYVIAALLQQFPQSW
;
A
#
# COMPACT_ATOMS: atom_id res chain seq x y z
N MET A 1 26.42 -29.83 14.47
CA MET A 1 25.47 -28.71 14.67
C MET A 1 25.61 -27.55 13.68
N LYS A 2 26.81 -27.14 13.22
CA LYS A 2 26.97 -26.00 12.29
C LYS A 2 26.20 -26.13 10.96
N TYR A 3 26.08 -27.34 10.41
CA TYR A 3 25.38 -27.59 9.15
C TYR A 3 23.85 -27.57 9.25
N CYS A 4 23.28 -27.83 10.45
CA CYS A 4 21.82 -27.78 10.64
C CYS A 4 21.27 -26.37 10.51
N LEU A 5 21.98 -25.36 11.03
CA LEU A 5 21.53 -23.98 10.97
C LEU A 5 21.53 -23.46 9.52
N HIS A 6 22.53 -23.82 8.72
CA HIS A 6 22.60 -23.45 7.31
C HIS A 6 21.51 -24.14 6.49
N LEU A 7 21.21 -25.41 6.77
CA LEU A 7 20.13 -26.13 6.09
C LEU A 7 18.75 -25.52 6.41
N LEU A 8 18.55 -25.09 7.67
CA LEU A 8 17.30 -24.51 8.15
C LEU A 8 17.08 -23.10 7.59
N LEU A 9 18.16 -22.30 7.47
CA LEU A 9 18.15 -21.03 6.74
C LEU A 9 17.86 -21.21 5.25
N LEU A 10 18.48 -22.21 4.61
CA LEU A 10 18.25 -22.50 3.20
C LEU A 10 16.80 -22.95 2.94
N CYS A 11 16.25 -23.83 3.79
CA CYS A 11 14.85 -24.23 3.74
C CYS A 11 13.91 -23.05 4.00
N GLY A 12 14.23 -22.16 4.93
CA GLY A 12 13.47 -20.93 5.16
C GLY A 12 13.41 -20.04 3.92
N CYS A 13 14.54 -19.84 3.23
CA CYS A 13 14.59 -19.08 1.99
C CYS A 13 13.81 -19.75 0.84
N LEU A 14 13.82 -21.08 0.74
CA LEU A 14 13.08 -21.81 -0.29
C LEU A 14 11.56 -21.83 -0.05
N LEU A 15 11.14 -21.80 1.21
CA LEU A 15 9.72 -21.68 1.61
C LEU A 15 9.16 -20.26 1.41
N LEU A 16 10.02 -19.25 1.24
CA LEU A 16 9.66 -17.87 0.94
C LEU A 16 9.67 -17.57 -0.57
N SER A 17 9.51 -18.60 -1.41
CA SER A 17 9.30 -18.45 -2.86
C SER A 17 7.92 -17.85 -3.15
N CYS A 18 7.73 -16.58 -2.78
CA CYS A 18 6.60 -15.80 -3.24
C CYS A 18 6.72 -15.59 -4.75
N PRO A 19 5.60 -15.64 -5.49
CA PRO A 19 5.59 -15.24 -6.89
C PRO A 19 6.11 -13.79 -6.99
N THR A 20 7.27 -13.62 -7.61
CA THR A 20 7.78 -12.31 -8.01
C THR A 20 7.09 -11.93 -9.30
N TYR A 21 6.09 -11.07 -9.21
CA TYR A 21 5.51 -10.43 -10.37
C TYR A 21 6.48 -9.37 -10.88
N ALA A 22 7.08 -9.61 -12.04
CA ALA A 22 7.77 -8.58 -12.80
C ALA A 22 6.71 -7.69 -13.49
N GLY A 23 5.92 -6.98 -12.69
CA GLY A 23 5.18 -5.82 -13.18
C GLY A 23 6.20 -4.74 -13.44
N GLY A 24 6.49 -4.46 -14.71
CA GLY A 24 7.28 -3.28 -15.04
C GLY A 24 6.61 -2.08 -14.36
N LEU A 25 7.40 -1.23 -13.70
CA LEU A 25 6.96 0.01 -13.02
C LEU A 25 6.10 0.93 -13.92
N SER A 26 5.97 0.61 -15.20
CA SER A 26 5.11 1.28 -16.17
C SER A 26 3.66 0.83 -16.09
N ALA A 27 3.29 -0.46 -16.05
CA ALA A 27 1.89 -0.87 -16.21
C ALA A 27 1.44 -1.84 -15.11
N TRP A 28 0.23 -1.66 -14.60
CA TRP A 28 -0.35 -2.50 -13.55
C TRP A 28 -1.85 -2.67 -13.76
N ASN A 29 -2.40 -3.72 -13.18
CA ASN A 29 -3.82 -4.05 -13.22
C ASN A 29 -4.18 -4.73 -11.90
N GLU A 30 -5.08 -4.12 -11.15
CA GLU A 30 -5.44 -4.52 -9.79
C GLU A 30 -6.95 -4.48 -9.58
N ALA A 31 -7.43 -5.29 -8.64
CA ALA A 31 -8.81 -5.23 -8.19
C ALA A 31 -8.98 -4.14 -7.13
N THR A 32 -10.04 -3.34 -7.24
CA THR A 32 -10.45 -2.41 -6.19
C THR A 32 -11.06 -3.17 -5.01
N PRO A 33 -11.25 -2.54 -3.83
CA PRO A 33 -11.83 -3.21 -2.66
C PRO A 33 -13.24 -3.75 -2.91
N GLY A 34 -14.00 -3.11 -3.79
CA GLY A 34 -15.31 -3.58 -4.25
C GLY A 34 -15.26 -4.62 -5.36
N GLY A 35 -14.08 -5.09 -5.77
CA GLY A 35 -13.88 -6.11 -6.81
C GLY A 35 -13.93 -5.59 -8.24
N ASN A 36 -13.99 -4.27 -8.45
CA ASN A 36 -13.90 -3.68 -9.80
C ASN A 36 -12.46 -3.69 -10.30
N LYS A 37 -12.25 -3.49 -11.60
CA LYS A 37 -10.92 -3.50 -12.18
C LYS A 37 -10.37 -2.07 -12.28
N MET A 38 -9.13 -1.89 -11.88
CA MET A 38 -8.36 -0.66 -12.08
C MET A 38 -7.06 -0.99 -12.80
N GLU A 39 -6.70 -0.26 -13.84
CA GLU A 39 -5.44 -0.49 -14.55
C GLU A 39 -4.73 0.80 -14.93
N TYR A 40 -3.45 0.69 -15.24
CA TYR A 40 -2.65 1.72 -15.89
C TYR A 40 -1.80 1.03 -16.95
N ASP A 41 -1.80 1.61 -18.14
CA ASP A 41 -1.15 1.05 -19.32
C ASP A 41 0.33 1.44 -19.45
N GLY A 42 0.84 2.31 -18.56
CA GLY A 42 2.20 2.79 -18.59
C GLY A 42 2.49 3.90 -19.58
N THR A 43 1.46 4.51 -20.14
CA THR A 43 1.61 5.63 -21.07
C THR A 43 1.39 6.97 -20.39
N ALA A 44 1.91 8.04 -20.99
CA ALA A 44 1.55 9.39 -20.61
C ALA A 44 0.21 9.78 -21.27
N PRO A 45 -0.70 10.51 -20.59
CA PRO A 45 -0.59 11.00 -19.22
C PRO A 45 -0.84 9.88 -18.21
N ALA A 46 -0.13 9.93 -17.08
CA ALA A 46 -0.29 8.98 -15.97
C ALA A 46 -1.71 9.01 -15.40
N MET A 47 -2.58 8.16 -15.94
CA MET A 47 -4.00 8.06 -15.61
C MET A 47 -4.34 6.59 -15.36
N ALA A 48 -4.99 6.31 -14.25
CA ALA A 48 -5.57 5.01 -13.98
C ALA A 48 -6.94 4.93 -14.66
N PHE A 49 -7.30 3.77 -15.16
CA PHE A 49 -8.55 3.46 -15.82
C PHE A 49 -9.38 2.56 -14.93
N PHE A 50 -10.51 3.08 -14.45
CA PHE A 50 -11.47 2.32 -13.66
C PHE A 50 -12.52 1.68 -14.57
N TYR A 51 -12.69 0.37 -14.41
CA TYR A 51 -13.69 -0.47 -15.07
C TYR A 51 -14.59 -1.08 -14.01
N GLY A 52 -15.80 -0.55 -13.89
CA GLY A 52 -16.83 -1.20 -13.10
C GLY A 52 -17.83 -1.89 -14.01
N GLU A 53 -18.12 -3.14 -13.70
CA GLU A 53 -19.11 -3.93 -14.42
C GLU A 53 -20.48 -3.25 -14.23
N ASN A 54 -21.03 -2.63 -15.30
CA ASN A 54 -22.24 -1.80 -15.29
C ASN A 54 -22.10 -0.36 -14.73
N CYS A 55 -20.88 0.15 -14.51
CA CYS A 55 -20.65 1.50 -13.97
C CYS A 55 -20.83 2.63 -14.99
N ASP A 56 -20.75 2.33 -16.29
CA ASP A 56 -21.07 3.29 -17.33
C ASP A 56 -21.59 2.57 -18.59
N SER A 57 -22.79 2.96 -19.04
CA SER A 57 -23.37 2.48 -20.31
C SER A 57 -22.57 2.87 -21.54
N THR A 58 -21.58 3.76 -21.41
CA THR A 58 -20.78 4.29 -22.52
C THR A 58 -19.55 3.44 -22.87
N ASN A 59 -19.36 2.26 -22.26
CA ASN A 59 -18.20 1.36 -22.49
C ASN A 59 -16.82 2.04 -22.33
N SER A 60 -16.77 3.25 -21.79
CA SER A 60 -15.55 4.05 -21.69
C SER A 60 -15.04 4.02 -20.25
N PRO A 61 -13.76 3.68 -20.02
CA PRO A 61 -13.21 3.67 -18.67
C PRO A 61 -13.19 5.07 -18.07
N ILE A 62 -13.39 5.15 -16.75
CA ILE A 62 -13.23 6.42 -16.02
C ILE A 62 -11.74 6.62 -15.74
N THR A 63 -11.20 7.74 -16.18
CA THR A 63 -9.80 8.09 -15.95
C THR A 63 -9.63 8.80 -14.62
N LEU A 64 -8.64 8.38 -13.83
CA LEU A 64 -8.33 8.94 -12.51
C LEU A 64 -6.84 9.23 -12.41
N LYS A 65 -6.49 10.46 -12.07
CA LYS A 65 -5.13 10.91 -11.78
C LYS A 65 -4.76 10.77 -10.31
N ASN A 66 -5.69 11.08 -9.42
CA ASN A 66 -5.56 10.85 -8.00
C ASN A 66 -6.84 10.21 -7.51
N TRP A 67 -6.75 9.20 -6.65
CA TRP A 67 -7.94 8.63 -6.02
C TRP A 67 -7.65 8.05 -4.64
N TYR A 68 -8.71 7.74 -3.92
CA TYR A 68 -8.65 6.99 -2.67
C TYR A 68 -9.92 6.16 -2.52
N PHE A 69 -9.82 5.07 -1.75
CA PHE A 69 -10.95 4.21 -1.43
C PHE A 69 -11.50 4.58 -0.05
N TYR A 70 -12.82 4.78 0.06
CA TYR A 70 -13.45 5.05 1.34
C TYR A 70 -14.91 4.60 1.36
N LYS A 71 -15.33 3.83 2.38
CA LYS A 71 -16.73 3.37 2.56
C LYS A 71 -17.36 2.80 1.27
N ASN A 72 -16.68 1.88 0.58
CA ASN A 72 -17.10 1.29 -0.71
C ASN A 72 -17.28 2.30 -1.86
N HIS A 73 -16.59 3.44 -1.79
CA HIS A 73 -16.52 4.40 -2.87
C HIS A 73 -15.08 4.55 -3.36
N VAL A 74 -14.93 4.75 -4.67
CA VAL A 74 -13.73 5.32 -5.26
C VAL A 74 -13.97 6.82 -5.40
N ILE A 75 -13.14 7.61 -4.73
CA ILE A 75 -13.20 9.07 -4.82
C ILE A 75 -11.92 9.56 -5.47
N GLY A 76 -12.02 10.30 -6.57
CA GLY A 76 -10.86 10.75 -7.30
C GLY A 76 -11.11 11.89 -8.27
N GLU A 77 -10.10 12.24 -9.04
CA GLU A 77 -10.10 13.34 -9.99
C GLU A 77 -9.25 13.03 -11.22
N ASP A 78 -9.57 13.62 -12.37
CA ASP A 78 -8.79 13.52 -13.62
C ASP A 78 -7.97 14.80 -13.91
N GLY A 79 -7.99 15.77 -12.98
CA GLY A 79 -7.38 17.09 -13.11
C GLY A 79 -8.32 18.18 -13.65
N SER A 80 -9.45 17.79 -14.25
CA SER A 80 -10.50 18.70 -14.74
C SER A 80 -11.86 18.44 -14.09
N ARG A 81 -12.10 17.20 -13.65
CA ARG A 81 -13.34 16.70 -13.06
C ARG A 81 -13.04 15.88 -11.83
N TYR A 82 -14.04 15.83 -10.96
CA TYR A 82 -14.04 15.01 -9.76
C TYR A 82 -15.11 13.91 -9.87
N TYR A 83 -14.81 12.77 -9.27
CA TYR A 83 -15.59 11.56 -9.37
C TYR A 83 -15.85 11.00 -7.98
N VAL A 84 -17.10 10.60 -7.74
CA VAL A 84 -17.46 9.71 -6.64
C VAL A 84 -18.16 8.50 -7.24
N ILE A 85 -17.55 7.33 -7.10
CA ILE A 85 -18.01 6.09 -7.72
C ILE A 85 -18.40 5.13 -6.61
N HIS A 86 -19.67 4.74 -6.53
CA HIS A 86 -20.13 3.72 -5.59
C HIS A 86 -19.85 2.33 -6.16
N GLU A 87 -18.89 1.60 -5.58
CA GLU A 87 -18.32 0.39 -6.18
C GLU A 87 -19.33 -0.74 -6.40
N GLN A 88 -20.22 -0.99 -5.44
CA GLN A 88 -21.20 -2.09 -5.52
C GLN A 88 -22.44 -1.77 -6.36
N GLY A 89 -22.75 -0.48 -6.48
CA GLY A 89 -23.99 0.00 -7.10
C GLY A 89 -23.76 0.63 -8.46
N CYS A 90 -22.49 0.74 -8.83
CA CYS A 90 -22.02 1.29 -10.07
C CYS A 90 -22.60 2.68 -10.42
N LYS A 91 -22.84 3.50 -9.38
CA LYS A 91 -23.30 4.87 -9.53
C LYS A 91 -22.11 5.80 -9.58
N VAL A 92 -21.97 6.53 -10.69
CA VAL A 92 -20.89 7.48 -10.92
C VAL A 92 -21.44 8.89 -10.83
N GLN A 93 -21.06 9.61 -9.79
CA GLN A 93 -21.34 11.03 -9.64
C GLN A 93 -20.15 11.84 -10.14
N ARG A 94 -20.40 12.79 -11.06
CA ARG A 94 -19.39 13.63 -11.69
C ARG A 94 -19.57 15.07 -11.28
N PHE A 95 -18.46 15.75 -11.01
CA PHE A 95 -18.45 17.16 -10.67
C PHE A 95 -17.40 17.88 -11.51
N THR A 96 -17.75 19.04 -12.05
CA THR A 96 -16.81 19.96 -12.71
C THR A 96 -16.33 21.07 -11.77
N ASN A 97 -16.90 21.15 -10.57
CA ASN A 97 -16.65 22.19 -9.57
C ASN A 97 -16.19 21.55 -8.26
N GLU A 98 -15.02 21.97 -7.77
CA GLU A 98 -14.41 21.48 -6.53
C GLU A 98 -15.27 21.77 -5.30
N ALA A 99 -15.93 22.92 -5.23
CA ALA A 99 -16.79 23.29 -4.11
C ALA A 99 -18.02 22.38 -4.02
N ALA A 100 -18.66 22.08 -5.17
CA ALA A 100 -19.78 21.15 -5.24
C ALA A 100 -19.36 19.72 -4.84
N PHE A 101 -18.17 19.30 -5.30
CA PHE A 101 -17.59 18.03 -4.91
C PHE A 101 -17.31 17.94 -3.40
N LYS A 102 -16.67 18.95 -2.81
CA LYS A 102 -16.40 18.99 -1.36
C LYS A 102 -17.68 19.03 -0.53
N ALA A 103 -18.68 19.78 -0.96
CA ALA A 103 -19.99 19.81 -0.31
C ALA A 103 -20.64 18.42 -0.30
N TYR A 104 -20.63 17.72 -1.46
CA TYR A 104 -21.13 16.36 -1.57
C TYR A 104 -20.40 15.39 -0.62
N LEU A 105 -19.07 15.44 -0.57
CA LEU A 105 -18.28 14.60 0.33
C LEU A 105 -18.59 14.86 1.80
N SER A 106 -18.84 16.11 2.18
CA SER A 106 -19.22 16.49 3.55
C SER A 106 -20.62 16.00 3.89
N GLU A 107 -21.60 16.22 3.01
CA GLU A 107 -22.99 15.80 3.19
C GLU A 107 -23.12 14.28 3.34
N HIS A 108 -22.34 13.52 2.56
CA HIS A 108 -22.38 12.05 2.57
C HIS A 108 -21.34 11.42 3.52
N LEU A 109 -20.62 12.22 4.31
CA LEU A 109 -19.59 11.78 5.25
C LEU A 109 -18.54 10.87 4.60
N LEU A 110 -18.08 11.25 3.40
CA LEU A 110 -17.11 10.54 2.58
C LEU A 110 -15.67 11.07 2.75
N GLN A 111 -15.42 11.84 3.81
CA GLN A 111 -14.08 12.30 4.17
C GLN A 111 -13.52 11.42 5.29
N PRO A 112 -12.37 10.74 5.06
CA PRO A 112 -11.69 9.97 6.10
C PRO A 112 -11.28 10.89 7.27
N TRP A 113 -11.40 10.41 8.50
CA TRP A 113 -11.09 11.24 9.68
C TRP A 113 -9.69 10.96 10.23
N ILE A 114 -9.26 9.70 10.19
CA ILE A 114 -7.99 9.27 10.78
C ILE A 114 -6.89 9.35 9.74
N TRP A 115 -7.13 8.77 8.57
CA TRP A 115 -6.11 8.67 7.54
C TRP A 115 -6.68 8.55 6.14
N LYS A 116 -6.19 9.41 5.24
CA LYS A 116 -6.50 9.39 3.81
C LYS A 116 -5.31 8.84 3.04
N ARG A 117 -5.47 7.63 2.50
CA ARG A 117 -4.49 7.01 1.60
C ARG A 117 -4.79 7.41 0.16
N THR A 118 -3.92 8.21 -0.46
CA THR A 118 -4.13 8.70 -1.82
C THR A 118 -3.22 7.96 -2.79
N TYR A 119 -3.79 7.47 -3.88
CA TYR A 119 -3.12 6.72 -4.93
C TYR A 119 -2.89 7.59 -6.15
N HIS A 120 -1.80 7.30 -6.86
CA HIS A 120 -1.44 7.91 -8.13
C HIS A 120 -1.07 6.79 -9.13
N PRO A 121 -1.32 6.92 -10.45
CA PRO A 121 -1.10 5.83 -11.42
C PRO A 121 0.37 5.41 -11.53
N LEU A 122 1.29 6.36 -11.40
CA LEU A 122 2.73 6.06 -11.36
C LEU A 122 3.20 5.45 -10.03
N ASN A 123 2.36 5.50 -9.00
CA ASN A 123 2.77 5.17 -7.64
C ASN A 123 1.62 4.59 -6.82
N ILE A 124 1.09 3.43 -7.25
CA ILE A 124 0.10 2.68 -6.45
C ILE A 124 0.73 1.94 -5.28
N TRP A 125 1.98 1.55 -5.45
CA TRP A 125 2.84 1.07 -4.39
C TRP A 125 3.32 2.28 -3.59
N ASP A 126 2.34 2.90 -2.91
CA ASP A 126 2.45 4.00 -1.95
C ASP A 126 3.82 3.99 -1.26
N TYR A 127 4.43 5.16 -1.09
CA TYR A 127 5.81 5.42 -0.62
C TYR A 127 6.37 4.47 0.45
N PHE A 128 5.52 3.79 1.22
CA PHE A 128 5.87 2.71 2.12
C PHE A 128 6.56 1.52 1.46
N ASP A 129 6.16 1.06 0.28
CA ASP A 129 6.87 -0.05 -0.39
C ASP A 129 8.22 0.40 -0.93
N GLU A 130 8.30 1.63 -1.43
CA GLU A 130 9.56 2.26 -1.82
C GLU A 130 10.44 2.56 -0.59
N LEU A 131 9.87 2.89 0.57
CA LEU A 131 10.58 3.14 1.83
C LEU A 131 10.98 1.85 2.54
N VAL A 132 10.19 0.77 2.42
CA VAL A 132 10.55 -0.60 2.82
C VAL A 132 11.64 -1.12 1.88
N PHE A 133 11.52 -0.93 0.58
CA PHE A 133 12.52 -1.29 -0.41
C PHE A 133 13.82 -0.50 -0.21
N MET A 134 13.75 0.82 -0.03
CA MET A 134 14.90 1.68 0.25
C MET A 134 15.50 1.42 1.63
N SER A 135 14.69 1.11 2.65
CA SER A 135 15.22 0.69 3.96
C SER A 135 15.90 -0.67 3.88
N PHE A 136 15.38 -1.59 3.06
CA PHE A 136 15.95 -2.91 2.80
C PHE A 136 17.24 -2.88 1.99
N PHE A 137 17.28 -2.07 0.92
CA PHE A 137 18.39 -2.04 -0.05
C PHE A 137 19.41 -0.93 0.19
N PHE A 138 19.01 0.24 0.68
CA PHE A 138 19.87 1.43 0.72
C PHE A 138 20.34 1.83 2.11
N SER A 139 19.80 1.25 3.18
CA SER A 139 19.89 1.93 4.47
C SER A 139 20.99 1.38 5.38
N PRO A 140 22.01 2.20 5.70
CA PRO A 140 22.79 2.07 6.92
C PRO A 140 21.94 1.74 8.15
N VAL A 141 20.65 2.08 8.17
CA VAL A 141 19.72 1.67 9.23
C VAL A 141 19.65 0.16 9.36
N LEU A 142 19.49 -0.62 8.30
CA LEU A 142 19.39 -2.08 8.42
C LEU A 142 20.70 -2.71 8.90
N LEU A 143 21.84 -2.13 8.48
CA LEU A 143 23.17 -2.51 8.97
C LEU A 143 23.37 -2.11 10.45
N LEU A 144 22.87 -0.94 10.86
CA LEU A 144 22.87 -0.48 12.26
C LEU A 144 21.91 -1.30 13.14
N LEU A 145 20.75 -1.72 12.61
CA LEU A 145 19.81 -2.64 13.26
C LEU A 145 20.49 -3.99 13.47
N LEU A 146 21.18 -4.51 12.45
CA LEU A 146 21.90 -5.78 12.52
C LEU A 146 23.10 -5.73 13.48
N ILE A 147 23.85 -4.62 13.49
CA ILE A 147 24.90 -4.36 14.50
C ILE A 147 24.27 -4.26 15.90
N ALA A 148 23.14 -3.56 16.06
CA ALA A 148 22.44 -3.46 17.32
C ALA A 148 22.00 -4.85 17.81
N ASP A 149 21.47 -5.71 16.94
CA ASP A 149 21.09 -7.08 17.25
C ASP A 149 22.29 -7.93 17.71
N VAL A 150 23.43 -7.84 17.02
CA VAL A 150 24.67 -8.54 17.44
C VAL A 150 25.14 -8.06 18.81
N VAL A 151 25.14 -6.74 19.06
CA VAL A 151 25.52 -6.15 20.35
C VAL A 151 24.54 -6.57 21.46
N ILE A 152 23.25 -6.65 21.15
CA ILE A 152 22.20 -7.13 22.06
C ILE A 152 22.42 -8.60 22.43
N LEU A 153 22.63 -9.47 21.44
CA LEU A 153 22.90 -10.90 21.61
C LEU A 153 24.15 -11.15 22.46
N VAL A 154 25.26 -10.47 22.15
CA VAL A 154 26.50 -10.57 22.94
C VAL A 154 26.29 -10.05 24.36
N GLY A 155 25.52 -8.98 24.54
CA GLY A 155 25.17 -8.44 25.86
C GLY A 155 24.31 -9.38 26.70
N LEU A 156 23.37 -10.10 26.07
CA LEU A 156 22.54 -11.13 26.71
C LEU A 156 23.38 -12.35 27.13
N LEU A 157 24.27 -12.82 26.25
CA LEU A 157 25.23 -13.89 26.56
C LEU A 157 26.16 -13.54 27.73
N ARG A 158 26.43 -12.25 27.94
CA ARG A 158 27.24 -11.73 29.06
C ARG A 158 26.42 -11.39 30.32
N GLY A 159 25.12 -11.71 30.36
CA GLY A 159 24.29 -11.57 31.56
C GLY A 159 23.90 -10.14 31.97
N LYS A 160 23.99 -9.16 31.07
CA LYS A 160 23.62 -7.76 31.40
C LYS A 160 22.10 -7.58 31.46
N LYS A 161 21.57 -7.24 32.65
CA LYS A 161 20.13 -7.11 32.96
C LYS A 161 19.38 -5.92 32.33
N GLN A 162 20.04 -5.01 31.61
CA GLN A 162 19.36 -3.92 30.88
C GLN A 162 18.81 -4.42 29.54
N ALA A 163 17.79 -5.28 29.59
CA ALA A 163 17.25 -5.97 28.43
C ALA A 163 15.88 -5.46 27.94
N TYR A 164 15.15 -4.65 28.72
CA TYR A 164 13.78 -4.28 28.40
C TYR A 164 13.64 -3.46 27.10
N TRP A 165 14.47 -2.43 26.89
CA TRP A 165 14.50 -1.69 25.61
C TRP A 165 14.90 -2.56 24.42
N LYS A 166 15.68 -3.61 24.67
CA LYS A 166 16.15 -4.55 23.63
C LYS A 166 15.01 -5.44 23.13
N TYR A 167 14.14 -5.88 24.05
CA TYR A 167 12.92 -6.60 23.69
C TYR A 167 11.90 -5.70 22.98
N ALA A 168 11.76 -4.44 23.41
CA ALA A 168 10.89 -3.47 22.73
C ALA A 168 11.31 -3.24 21.27
N PHE A 169 12.62 -3.12 21.02
CA PHE A 169 13.17 -2.98 19.68
C PHE A 169 12.98 -4.23 18.81
N LEU A 170 13.30 -5.42 19.36
CA LEU A 170 13.07 -6.70 18.68
C LEU A 170 11.59 -6.95 18.36
N ALA A 171 10.67 -6.43 19.17
CA ALA A 171 9.23 -6.51 18.92
C ALA A 171 8.74 -5.45 17.92
N ALA A 172 9.40 -4.28 17.83
CA ALA A 172 9.00 -3.21 16.93
C ALA A 172 9.17 -3.58 15.46
N ILE A 173 10.24 -4.32 15.11
CA ILE A 173 10.51 -4.74 13.72
C ILE A 173 9.39 -5.60 13.13
N PRO A 174 9.01 -6.77 13.71
CA PRO A 174 7.90 -7.56 13.21
C PRO A 174 6.58 -6.78 13.27
N LEU A 175 6.41 -5.88 14.25
CA LEU A 175 5.24 -5.00 14.30
C LEU A 175 5.16 -4.06 13.10
N VAL A 176 6.28 -3.48 12.64
CA VAL A 176 6.32 -2.65 11.41
C VAL A 176 5.90 -3.47 10.19
N TYR A 177 6.39 -4.71 10.05
CA TYR A 177 6.00 -5.58 8.95
C TYR A 177 4.53 -5.99 9.02
N VAL A 178 4.01 -6.27 10.23
CA VAL A 178 2.58 -6.57 10.44
C VAL A 178 1.73 -5.35 10.08
N ILE A 179 2.12 -4.14 10.50
CA ILE A 179 1.42 -2.90 10.13
C ILE A 179 1.47 -2.71 8.61
N ALA A 180 2.62 -2.87 7.96
CA ALA A 180 2.73 -2.76 6.51
C ALA A 180 1.84 -3.78 5.78
N ALA A 181 1.85 -5.04 6.22
CA ALA A 181 0.99 -6.09 5.66
C ALA A 181 -0.50 -5.77 5.86
N LEU A 182 -0.89 -5.25 7.03
CA LEU A 182 -2.26 -4.79 7.27
C LEU A 182 -2.63 -3.62 6.34
N LEU A 183 -1.73 -2.65 6.16
CA LEU A 183 -1.96 -1.53 5.24
C LEU A 183 -2.07 -1.98 3.78
N GLN A 184 -1.34 -3.02 3.36
CA GLN A 184 -1.49 -3.60 2.03
C GLN A 184 -2.80 -4.37 1.89
N GLN A 185 -3.18 -5.16 2.90
CA GLN A 185 -4.42 -5.94 2.90
C GLN A 185 -5.67 -5.06 2.96
N PHE A 186 -5.58 -3.88 3.59
CA PHE A 186 -6.67 -2.92 3.76
C PHE A 186 -6.37 -1.60 3.02
N PRO A 187 -6.59 -1.55 1.69
CA PRO A 187 -6.35 -0.35 0.87
C PRO A 187 -7.32 0.82 1.15
N GLN A 188 -8.33 0.61 2.00
CA GLN A 188 -9.31 1.65 2.34
C GLN A 188 -8.72 2.70 3.29
N SER A 189 -9.12 3.95 3.09
CA SER A 189 -8.90 5.05 4.03
C SER A 189 -9.80 4.89 5.27
N TRP A 190 -9.44 5.51 6.40
CA TRP A 190 -10.11 5.37 7.70
C TRP A 190 -10.60 6.73 8.22
#